data_AF-A0A517VUD2-F1
#
_entry.id   AF-A0A517VUD2-F1
#
_cell.length_a   1.000
_cell.length_b   1.000
_cell.length_c   1.000
_cell.angle_alpha   90.00
_cell.angle_beta   90.00
_cell.angle_gamma   90.00
#
_symmetry.space_group_name_H-M   'P 1'
#
loop_
_entity.id
_entity.type
_entity.pdbx_description
1 polymer ?
#
loop_
_entity_poly.entity_id
_entity_poly.type
_entity_poly.pdbx_seq_one_letter_code
_entity_poly.pdbx_strand_id
1 'polypeptide(L)'
;MKIGCECGSTIFDYCNVPQKGHLIPDQKWDDVFDAVEDEVIAPLSTSKISEEDAYTKSRHIISEESRLMWQCIDCGRLYIDDLNGELQCYVPASDVTSKQILRGRESST
;
A
#
# COMPACT_ATOMS: atom_id res chain seq x y z
N MET A 1 -1.42 -10.91 9.52
CA MET A 1 -0.03 -11.40 9.70
C MET A 1 0.64 -10.67 10.89
N LYS A 2 1.79 -11.11 11.38
CA LYS A 2 2.56 -10.38 12.42
C LYS A 2 4.02 -10.30 11.97
N ILE A 3 4.59 -9.11 12.01
CA ILE A 3 5.99 -8.86 11.64
C ILE A 3 6.75 -8.53 12.91
N GLY A 4 7.81 -9.29 13.19
CA GLY A 4 8.73 -8.97 14.28
C GLY A 4 9.67 -7.85 13.84
N CYS A 5 9.80 -6.81 14.65
CA CYS A 5 10.78 -5.76 14.39
C CYS A 5 12.07 -6.03 15.17
N GLU A 6 13.22 -5.68 14.59
CA GLU A 6 14.54 -5.75 15.23
C GLU A 6 14.66 -4.97 16.56
N CYS A 7 13.74 -4.04 16.84
CA CYS A 7 13.68 -3.35 18.13
C CYS A 7 12.94 -4.13 19.23
N GLY A 8 12.44 -5.33 18.94
CA GLY A 8 11.64 -6.18 19.84
C GLY A 8 10.13 -5.96 19.75
N SER A 9 9.68 -4.92 19.04
CA SER A 9 8.25 -4.63 18.88
C SER A 9 7.59 -5.53 17.85
N THR A 10 6.29 -5.78 18.01
CA THR A 10 5.48 -6.49 17.01
C THR A 10 4.70 -5.50 16.18
N ILE A 11 4.83 -5.60 14.86
CA ILE A 11 4.01 -4.84 13.91
C ILE A 11 2.84 -5.72 13.49
N PHE A 12 1.63 -5.24 13.74
CA PHE A 12 0.41 -5.95 13.38
C PHE A 12 -0.05 -5.58 11.98
N ASP A 13 -0.25 -6.60 11.16
CA ASP A 13 -0.83 -6.47 9.84
C ASP A 13 -2.36 -6.58 9.96
N TYR A 14 -2.99 -5.44 10.22
CA TYR A 14 -4.44 -5.24 10.23
C TYR A 14 -4.86 -4.34 9.06
N CYS A 15 -6.16 -4.33 8.77
CA CYS A 15 -6.73 -3.40 7.80
C CYS A 15 -6.87 -2.00 8.41
N ASN A 16 -6.70 -0.97 7.58
CA ASN A 16 -6.94 0.44 7.94
C ASN A 16 -6.11 0.96 9.14
N VAL A 17 -4.85 0.55 9.23
CA VAL A 17 -3.94 1.01 10.29
C VAL A 17 -2.91 2.04 9.76
N PRO A 18 -2.54 3.05 10.54
CA PRO A 18 -1.68 4.16 10.09
C PRO A 18 -0.23 3.74 9.80
N GLN A 19 0.18 2.57 10.29
CA GLN A 19 1.52 2.04 10.08
C GLN A 19 1.64 1.07 8.90
N LYS A 20 0.59 0.94 8.08
CA LYS A 20 0.57 0.08 6.88
C LYS A 20 0.30 0.93 5.64
N GLY A 21 1.03 0.65 4.56
CA GLY A 21 0.91 1.34 3.28
C GLY A 21 1.04 0.40 2.10
N HIS A 22 0.89 0.96 0.90
CA HIS A 22 1.07 0.28 -0.38
C HIS A 22 2.12 1.04 -1.20
N LEU A 23 3.10 0.32 -1.75
CA LEU A 23 4.06 0.86 -2.71
C LEU A 23 3.63 0.45 -4.12
N ILE A 24 3.31 1.44 -4.94
CA ILE A 24 3.27 1.31 -6.39
C ILE A 24 4.47 2.09 -6.91
N PRO A 25 5.44 1.45 -7.59
CA PRO A 25 6.55 2.16 -8.22
C PRO A 25 6.05 3.21 -9.20
N ASP A 26 6.75 4.34 -9.30
CA ASP A 26 6.33 5.43 -10.20
C ASP A 26 6.09 4.96 -11.64
N GLN A 27 6.99 4.10 -12.12
CA GLN A 27 6.96 3.47 -13.46
C GLN A 27 5.72 2.61 -13.74
N LYS A 28 4.94 2.27 -12.72
CA LYS A 28 3.76 1.40 -12.81
C LYS A 28 2.44 2.15 -12.77
N TRP A 29 2.45 3.44 -12.48
CA TRP A 29 1.19 4.20 -12.40
C TRP A 29 0.47 4.29 -13.74
N ASP A 30 1.20 4.47 -14.85
CA ASP A 30 0.57 4.51 -16.18
C ASP A 30 -0.12 3.18 -16.49
N ASP A 31 0.55 2.04 -16.24
CA ASP A 31 -0.05 0.69 -16.40
C ASP A 31 -1.32 0.54 -15.53
N VAL A 32 -1.31 1.04 -14.30
CA VAL A 32 -2.48 1.01 -13.40
C VAL A 32 -3.63 1.84 -13.96
N PHE A 33 -3.36 3.04 -14.46
CA PHE A 33 -4.40 3.92 -14.99
C PHE A 33 -5.00 3.35 -16.28
N ASP A 34 -4.16 2.82 -17.17
CA ASP A 34 -4.60 2.17 -18.41
C ASP A 34 -5.49 0.95 -18.09
N ALA A 35 -5.09 0.11 -17.13
CA ALA A 35 -5.92 -1.02 -16.69
C ALA A 35 -7.27 -0.56 -16.09
N VAL A 36 -7.30 0.52 -15.31
CA VAL A 36 -8.56 1.07 -14.78
C VAL A 36 -9.45 1.61 -15.91
N GLU A 37 -8.88 2.30 -16.90
CA GLU A 37 -9.65 2.79 -18.05
C GLU A 37 -10.28 1.63 -18.84
N ASP A 38 -9.46 0.65 -19.21
CA ASP A 38 -9.85 -0.46 -20.08
C ASP A 38 -10.76 -1.48 -19.40
N GLU A 39 -10.52 -1.80 -18.12
CA GLU A 39 -11.26 -2.83 -17.41
C GLU A 39 -12.40 -2.33 -16.54
N VAL A 40 -12.39 -1.04 -16.18
CA VAL A 40 -13.38 -0.45 -15.28
C VAL A 40 -14.19 0.63 -15.98
N ILE A 41 -13.56 1.71 -16.45
CA ILE A 41 -14.27 2.90 -16.94
C ILE A 41 -14.99 2.60 -18.26
N ALA A 42 -14.30 2.06 -19.26
CA ALA A 42 -14.89 1.75 -20.55
C ALA A 42 -16.02 0.69 -20.44
N PRO A 43 -15.87 -0.41 -19.69
CA PRO A 43 -16.96 -1.37 -19.50
C PRO A 43 -18.13 -0.81 -18.67
N LEU A 44 -17.88 0.02 -17.66
CA LEU A 44 -18.93 0.63 -16.86
C LEU A 44 -19.74 1.65 -17.68
N SER A 45 -19.06 2.47 -18.50
CA SER A 45 -19.71 3.46 -19.37
C SER A 45 -20.62 2.84 -20.44
N THR A 46 -20.32 1.60 -20.83
CA THR A 46 -21.14 0.81 -21.76
C THR A 46 -22.11 -0.13 -21.06
N SER A 47 -22.26 -0.01 -19.74
CA SER A 47 -23.10 -0.86 -18.89
C SER A 47 -22.84 -2.37 -19.04
N LYS A 48 -21.60 -2.74 -19.40
CA LYS A 48 -21.17 -4.14 -19.50
C LYS A 48 -20.86 -4.77 -18.14
N ILE A 49 -20.54 -3.94 -17.15
CA ILE A 49 -20.30 -4.34 -15.76
C ILE A 49 -21.16 -3.49 -14.82
N SER A 50 -21.46 -4.03 -13.64
CA SER A 50 -22.14 -3.28 -12.59
C SER A 50 -21.17 -2.34 -11.84
N GLU A 51 -21.71 -1.40 -11.06
CA GLU A 51 -20.91 -0.56 -10.16
C GLU A 51 -20.14 -1.38 -9.11
N GLU A 52 -20.74 -2.48 -8.63
CA GLU A 52 -20.11 -3.38 -7.66
C GLU A 52 -18.92 -4.14 -8.27
N ASP A 53 -19.09 -4.62 -9.52
CA ASP A 53 -18.02 -5.25 -10.27
C ASP A 53 -16.89 -4.26 -10.56
N ALA A 54 -17.23 -3.03 -10.93
CA ALA A 54 -16.28 -1.95 -11.16
C ALA A 54 -15.46 -1.66 -9.90
N TYR A 55 -16.12 -1.52 -8.74
CA TYR A 55 -15.47 -1.29 -7.45
C TYR A 55 -14.53 -2.43 -7.03
N THR A 56 -14.92 -3.67 -7.33
CA THR A 56 -14.11 -4.87 -7.06
C THR A 56 -12.90 -4.94 -7.99
N LYS A 57 -13.09 -4.69 -9.29
CA LYS A 57 -12.02 -4.66 -10.28
C LYS A 57 -11.00 -3.55 -10.01
N SER A 58 -11.43 -2.33 -9.71
CA SER A 58 -10.51 -1.23 -9.37
C SER A 58 -9.61 -1.59 -8.19
N ARG A 59 -10.17 -2.25 -7.15
CA ARG A 59 -9.38 -2.73 -6.01
C ARG A 59 -8.36 -3.76 -6.42
N HIS A 60 -8.78 -4.70 -7.26
CA HIS A 60 -7.92 -5.77 -7.71
C HIS A 60 -6.70 -5.21 -8.47
N ILE A 61 -6.94 -4.36 -9.48
CA ILE A 61 -5.88 -3.70 -10.28
C ILE A 61 -4.88 -2.97 -9.36
N ILE A 62 -5.38 -2.12 -8.46
CA ILE A 62 -4.52 -1.38 -7.54
C ILE A 62 -3.75 -2.33 -6.62
N SER A 63 -4.39 -3.39 -6.13
CA SER A 63 -3.75 -4.33 -5.21
C SER A 63 -2.65 -5.16 -5.88
N GLU A 64 -2.83 -5.57 -7.14
CA GLU A 64 -1.89 -6.40 -7.89
C GLU A 64 -0.59 -5.66 -8.22
N GLU A 65 -0.67 -4.38 -8.57
CA GLU A 65 0.50 -3.54 -8.85
C GLU A 65 1.17 -2.97 -7.59
N SER A 66 0.62 -3.30 -6.41
CA SER A 66 1.09 -2.77 -5.14
C SER A 66 1.80 -3.80 -4.28
N ARG A 67 2.81 -3.33 -3.53
CA ARG A 67 3.45 -4.11 -2.45
C ARG A 67 3.10 -3.54 -1.10
N LEU A 68 2.90 -4.41 -0.12
CA LEU A 68 2.62 -3.97 1.23
C LEU A 68 3.88 -3.42 1.91
N MET A 69 3.68 -2.34 2.66
CA MET A 69 4.71 -1.70 3.47
C MET A 69 4.23 -1.62 4.91
N TRP A 70 5.15 -1.75 5.86
CA TRP A 70 4.84 -1.63 7.29
C TRP A 70 5.91 -0.81 8.00
N GLN A 71 5.51 0.19 8.79
CA GLN A 71 6.41 1.00 9.60
C GLN A 71 6.30 0.60 11.07
N CYS A 72 7.42 0.39 11.75
CA CYS A 72 7.42 0.21 13.20
C CYS A 72 7.10 1.54 13.89
N ILE A 73 6.04 1.59 14.70
CA ILE A 73 5.65 2.81 15.43
C ILE A 73 6.66 3.19 16.53
N ASP A 74 7.41 2.22 17.06
CA ASP A 74 8.33 2.45 18.17
C ASP A 74 9.69 2.97 17.68
N CYS A 75 10.27 2.31 16.65
CA CYS A 75 11.61 2.64 16.16
C CYS A 75 11.66 3.24 14.76
N GLY A 76 10.56 3.27 14.01
CA GLY A 76 10.48 3.88 12.68
C GLY A 76 10.99 3.01 11.51
N ARG A 77 11.57 1.83 11.76
CA ARG A 77 12.00 0.89 10.70
C ARG A 77 10.87 0.60 9.72
N LEU A 78 11.18 0.64 8.44
CA LEU A 78 10.24 0.40 7.35
C LEU A 78 10.52 -0.97 6.74
N TYR A 79 9.51 -1.81 6.73
CA TYR A 79 9.52 -3.14 6.15
C TYR A 79 8.72 -3.13 4.85
N ILE A 80 9.26 -3.77 3.82
CA ILE A 80 8.62 -3.87 2.51
C ILE A 80 9.17 -5.08 1.76
N ASP A 81 8.32 -5.77 1.02
CA ASP A 81 8.76 -6.86 0.16
C ASP A 81 9.53 -6.35 -1.07
N ASP A 82 10.64 -7.00 -1.40
CA ASP A 82 11.34 -6.77 -2.66
C ASP A 82 10.63 -7.46 -3.85
N LEU A 83 11.27 -7.47 -5.02
CA LEU A 83 10.71 -8.06 -6.24
C LEU A 83 10.60 -9.60 -6.18
N ASN A 84 11.30 -10.25 -5.25
CA ASN A 84 11.23 -11.69 -5.03
C ASN A 84 10.25 -12.08 -3.91
N GLY A 85 9.59 -11.10 -3.28
CA GLY A 85 8.72 -11.32 -2.13
C GLY A 85 9.50 -11.51 -0.82
N GLU A 86 10.78 -11.15 -0.77
CA GLU A 86 11.56 -11.19 0.45
C GLU A 86 11.39 -9.89 1.24
N LEU A 87 11.11 -10.00 2.54
CA LEU A 87 10.88 -8.85 3.41
C LEU A 87 12.20 -8.11 3.69
N GLN A 88 12.31 -6.89 3.17
CA GLN A 88 13.45 -6.00 3.38
C GLN A 88 13.18 -5.02 4.53
N CYS A 89 14.24 -4.57 5.20
CA CYS A 89 14.16 -3.60 6.30
C CYS A 89 15.03 -2.37 6.04
N TYR A 90 14.42 -1.19 6.04
CA TYR A 90 15.07 0.12 5.96
C TYR A 90 15.13 0.77 7.33
N VAL A 91 16.32 1.26 7.70
CA VAL A 91 16.59 1.84 9.03
C VAL A 91 16.50 3.37 8.95
N PRO A 92 15.78 4.04 9.87
CA PRO A 92 15.79 5.49 9.95
C PRO A 92 17.19 6.05 10.19
N ALA A 93 17.54 7.14 9.51
CA ALA A 93 18.89 7.71 9.61
C ALA A 93 19.22 8.26 11.01
N SER A 94 18.20 8.66 11.78
CA SER A 94 18.34 9.20 13.15
C SER A 94 17.00 9.15 13.91
N ASP A 95 17.05 9.42 15.22
CA ASP A 95 15.86 9.40 16.09
C ASP A 95 14.81 10.49 15.78
N VAL A 96 15.20 11.54 15.06
CA VAL A 96 14.27 12.60 14.61
C VAL A 96 13.58 12.26 13.28
N THR A 97 13.95 11.14 12.65
CA THR A 97 13.28 10.66 11.43
C THR A 97 11.83 10.31 11.74
N SER A 98 10.91 10.71 10.87
CA SER A 98 9.47 10.48 11.08
C SER A 98 9.15 8.98 11.22
N LYS A 99 8.39 8.65 12.26
CA LYS A 99 7.82 7.32 12.50
C LYS A 99 6.37 7.20 11.98
N GLN A 100 5.95 8.16 11.15
CA GLN A 100 4.58 8.31 10.65
C GLN A 100 4.56 8.55 9.13
N ILE A 101 5.55 8.03 8.39
CA ILE A 101 5.66 8.21 6.93
C ILE A 101 4.46 7.60 6.21
N LEU A 102 3.94 6.49 6.72
CA LEU A 102 2.76 5.81 6.16
C LEU A 102 1.43 6.37 6.67
N ARG A 103 1.44 7.34 7.61
CA ARG A 103 0.22 7.91 8.17
C ARG A 103 -0.45 8.81 7.13
N GLY A 104 -1.73 8.53 6.85
CA GLY A 104 -2.55 9.41 6.02
C GLY A 104 -2.63 10.83 6.61
N ARG A 105 -2.80 11.83 5.75
CA ARG A 105 -3.05 13.22 6.18
C ARG A 105 -4.31 13.25 7.03
N GLU A 106 -4.31 14.06 8.08
CA GLU A 106 -5.56 14.34 8.79
C GLU A 106 -6.48 15.07 7.83
N SER A 107 -7.65 14.48 7.56
CA SER A 107 -8.67 15.09 6.74
C SER A 107 -9.00 16.45 7.36
N SER A 108 -8.57 17.54 6.71
CA SER A 108 -9.02 18.88 7.06
C SER A 108 -10.49 18.95 6.66
N THR A 109 -11.36 18.59 7.60
CA THR A 109 -12.81 18.83 7.50
C THR A 109 -13.14 20.00 8.41
#